data_AF-A0AAX4NEB1-F1
#
_entry.id   AF-A0AAX4NEB1-F1
#
_cell.length_a   1.000
_cell.length_b   1.000
_cell.length_c   1.000
_cell.angle_alpha   90.00
_cell.angle_beta   90.00
_cell.angle_gamma   90.00
#
_symmetry.space_group_name_H-M   'P 1'
#
loop_
_entity.id
_entity.type
_entity.pdbx_description
1 polymer ?
#
loop_
_entity_poly.entity_id
_entity_poly.type
_entity_poly.pdbx_seq_one_letter_code
_entity_poly.pdbx_strand_id
1 'polypeptide(L)'
;MVGNILALSFSPLLVILDEPFDNVDQERRHKLLDHLINMKATILLNTHEFDLLPRMSGWSIYFMIEGKLFGKFKADQIKRLYINKGEVEGNIAVMQTSFGKFSITENSGTIPIANVRNFNSIFDEVA
;
A
#
# COMPACT_ATOMS: atom_id res chain seq x y z
N MET A 1 -4.50 5.05 18.92
CA MET A 1 -3.57 4.13 19.64
C MET A 1 -4.25 3.15 20.60
N VAL A 2 -5.17 3.55 21.49
CA VAL A 2 -5.80 2.61 22.46
C VAL A 2 -6.51 1.44 21.77
N GLY A 3 -7.25 1.70 20.68
CA GLY A 3 -7.91 0.65 19.88
C GLY A 3 -6.92 -0.41 19.35
N ASN A 4 -5.79 0.03 18.78
CA ASN A 4 -4.74 -0.88 18.31
C ASN A 4 -4.20 -1.75 19.44
N ILE A 5 -3.95 -1.17 20.62
CA ILE A 5 -3.46 -1.92 21.78
C ILE A 5 -4.45 -3.02 22.15
N LEU A 6 -5.74 -2.67 22.28
CA LEU A 6 -6.79 -3.63 22.61
C LEU A 6 -6.92 -4.75 21.57
N ALA A 7 -6.88 -4.41 20.27
CA ALA A 7 -6.94 -5.37 19.18
C ALA A 7 -5.78 -6.37 19.22
N LEU A 8 -4.60 -5.94 19.65
CA LEU A 8 -3.37 -6.74 19.65
C LEU A 8 -3.13 -7.53 20.95
N SER A 9 -3.83 -7.18 22.04
CA SER A 9 -3.50 -7.66 23.39
C SER A 9 -3.83 -9.13 23.68
N PHE A 10 -4.62 -9.78 22.82
CA PHE A 10 -5.21 -11.10 23.11
C PHE A 10 -4.69 -12.24 22.20
N SER A 11 -3.48 -12.11 21.65
CA SER A 11 -2.90 -13.10 20.72
C SER A 11 -3.88 -13.53 19.61
N PRO A 12 -4.47 -12.58 18.88
CA PRO A 12 -5.50 -12.87 17.88
C PRO A 12 -4.92 -13.68 16.71
N LEU A 13 -5.75 -14.55 16.12
CA LEU A 13 -5.40 -15.26 14.89
C LEU A 13 -5.57 -14.37 13.63
N LEU A 14 -6.50 -13.42 13.69
CA LEU A 14 -6.83 -12.46 12.64
C LEU A 14 -6.96 -11.05 13.24
N VAL A 15 -6.31 -10.07 12.63
CA VAL A 15 -6.43 -8.66 12.99
C VAL A 15 -6.78 -7.84 11.76
N ILE A 16 -7.81 -7.00 11.91
CA ILE A 16 -8.21 -6.03 10.89
C ILE A 16 -8.01 -4.65 11.51
N LEU A 17 -7.16 -3.83 10.90
CA LEU A 17 -6.82 -2.50 11.38
C LEU A 17 -7.27 -1.45 10.37
N ASP A 18 -8.03 -0.47 10.86
CA ASP A 18 -8.41 0.71 10.09
C ASP A 18 -7.47 1.88 10.44
N GLU A 19 -6.65 2.32 9.49
CA GLU A 19 -5.69 3.43 9.63
C GLU A 19 -4.88 3.43 10.95
N PRO A 20 -4.17 2.33 11.28
CA PRO A 20 -3.57 2.16 12.61
C PRO A 20 -2.42 3.14 12.92
N PHE A 21 -1.89 3.83 11.92
CA PHE A 21 -0.76 4.75 12.04
C PHE A 21 -1.18 6.21 12.18
N ASP A 22 -2.47 6.52 11.98
CA ASP A 22 -2.96 7.89 12.01
C ASP A 22 -2.82 8.52 13.41
N ASN A 23 -2.43 9.80 13.44
CA ASN A 23 -2.12 10.55 14.66
C ASN A 23 -1.08 9.88 15.59
N VAL A 24 -0.22 9.00 15.05
CA VAL A 24 0.89 8.38 15.78
C VAL A 24 2.20 9.03 15.38
N ASP A 25 3.03 9.41 16.35
CA ASP A 25 4.36 9.95 16.08
C ASP A 25 5.24 8.93 15.33
N GLN A 26 6.23 9.44 14.59
CA GLN A 26 7.04 8.61 13.69
C GLN A 26 7.75 7.45 14.40
N GLU A 27 8.24 7.64 15.62
CA GLU A 27 8.92 6.58 16.38
C GLU A 27 7.94 5.46 16.74
N ARG A 28 6.75 5.82 17.23
CA ARG A 28 5.71 4.85 17.58
C ARG A 28 5.11 4.16 16.36
N ARG A 29 5.01 4.82 15.20
CA ARG A 29 4.59 4.17 13.94
C ARG A 29 5.52 3.02 13.57
N HIS A 30 6.83 3.23 13.63
CA HIS A 30 7.82 2.18 13.38
C HIS A 30 7.70 1.04 14.40
N LYS A 31 7.59 1.33 15.69
CA LYS A 31 7.40 0.31 16.74
C LYS A 31 6.14 -0.53 16.51
N LEU A 32 5.05 0.12 16.13
CA LEU A 32 3.80 -0.58 15.81
C LEU A 32 3.98 -1.47 14.58
N LEU A 33 4.60 -0.96 13.51
CA LEU A 33 4.87 -1.73 12.30
C LEU A 33 5.75 -2.96 12.58
N ASP A 34 6.84 -2.79 13.32
CA ASP A 34 7.73 -3.88 13.70
C ASP A 34 6.99 -4.94 14.53
N HIS A 35 6.08 -4.51 15.42
CA HIS A 35 5.24 -5.43 16.17
C HIS A 35 4.29 -6.22 15.26
N LEU A 36 3.62 -5.54 14.31
CA LEU A 36 2.70 -6.18 13.36
C LEU A 36 3.43 -7.19 12.45
N ILE A 37 4.62 -6.86 11.94
CA ILE A 37 5.41 -7.74 11.08
C ILE A 37 5.80 -9.04 11.80
N ASN A 38 6.11 -8.96 13.09
CA ASN A 38 6.57 -10.10 13.88
C ASN A 38 5.42 -10.88 14.55
N MET A 39 4.18 -10.40 14.44
CA MET A 39 3.03 -11.02 15.10
C MET A 39 2.62 -12.31 14.36
N LYS A 40 2.35 -13.37 15.13
CA LYS A 40 1.85 -14.65 14.60
C LYS A 40 0.35 -14.61 14.37
N ALA A 41 -0.08 -13.72 13.48
CA ALA A 41 -1.48 -13.55 13.10
C ALA A 41 -1.60 -13.26 11.60
N THR A 42 -2.77 -13.52 11.03
CA THR A 42 -3.12 -12.93 9.74
C THR A 42 -3.53 -11.48 9.97
N ILE A 43 -2.93 -10.54 9.22
CA ILE A 43 -3.23 -9.12 9.38
C ILE A 43 -3.74 -8.56 8.06
N LEU A 44 -4.87 -7.87 8.13
CA LEU A 44 -5.38 -7.00 7.09
C LEU A 44 -5.37 -5.57 7.62
N LEU A 45 -4.73 -4.66 6.91
CA LEU A 45 -4.76 -3.26 7.27
C LEU A 45 -4.91 -2.40 6.02
N ASN A 46 -5.64 -1.31 6.14
CA ASN A 46 -5.59 -0.21 5.19
C ASN A 46 -4.71 0.89 5.77
N THR A 47 -4.06 1.64 4.89
CA THR A 47 -3.41 2.88 5.27
C THR A 47 -3.18 3.77 4.05
N HIS A 48 -3.14 5.09 4.28
CA HIS A 48 -2.64 6.07 3.32
C HIS A 48 -1.14 6.38 3.47
N GLU A 49 -0.43 5.70 4.38
CA GLU A 49 0.99 5.95 4.69
C GLU A 49 1.94 5.19 3.74
N PHE A 50 2.16 5.74 2.54
CA PHE A 50 2.99 5.14 1.50
C PHE A 50 4.47 4.95 1.92
N ASP A 51 4.98 5.78 2.82
CA ASP A 51 6.34 5.74 3.32
C ASP A 51 6.64 4.49 4.16
N LEU A 52 5.62 3.83 4.70
CA LEU A 52 5.74 2.59 5.47
C LEU A 52 5.82 1.34 4.60
N LEU A 53 5.25 1.37 3.39
CA LEU A 53 5.18 0.19 2.50
C LEU A 53 6.55 -0.48 2.26
N PRO A 54 7.66 0.25 2.06
CA PRO A 54 8.98 -0.35 1.90
C PRO A 54 9.49 -1.17 3.08
N ARG A 55 8.93 -0.96 4.28
CA ARG A 55 9.30 -1.71 5.51
C ARG A 55 8.45 -2.95 5.72
N MET A 56 7.35 -3.11 4.99
CA MET A 56 6.41 -4.22 5.12
C MET A 56 6.87 -5.47 4.35
N SER A 57 8.15 -5.82 4.43
CA SER A 57 8.72 -6.91 3.63
C SER A 57 7.95 -8.22 3.80
N GLY A 58 7.72 -8.95 2.71
CA GLY A 58 6.87 -10.14 2.68
C GLY A 58 5.36 -9.89 2.67
N TRP A 59 4.90 -8.64 2.84
CA TRP A 59 3.48 -8.31 2.79
C TRP A 59 2.98 -8.21 1.35
N SER A 60 1.68 -8.44 1.24
CA SER A 60 0.92 -8.30 0.01
C SER A 60 0.21 -6.96 0.01
N ILE A 61 0.40 -6.18 -1.05
CA ILE A 61 -0.18 -4.85 -1.19
C ILE A 61 -1.25 -4.88 -2.27
N TYR A 62 -2.35 -4.22 -1.96
CA TYR A 62 -3.44 -3.92 -2.88
C TYR A 62 -3.73 -2.43 -2.77
N PHE A 63 -3.94 -1.79 -3.90
CA PHE A 63 -4.42 -0.42 -3.97
C PHE A 63 -5.93 -0.43 -4.14
N MET A 64 -6.64 0.41 -3.39
CA MET A 64 -8.08 0.55 -3.54
C MET A 64 -8.38 1.81 -4.34
N ILE A 65 -9.00 1.64 -5.51
CA ILE A 65 -9.28 2.71 -6.46
C ILE A 65 -10.70 2.48 -7.00
N GLU A 66 -11.56 3.49 -6.87
CA GLU A 66 -12.98 3.41 -7.29
C GLU A 66 -13.71 2.18 -6.74
N GLY A 67 -13.44 1.81 -5.49
CA GLY A 67 -14.04 0.64 -4.84
C GLY A 67 -13.53 -0.71 -5.36
N LYS A 68 -12.52 -0.72 -6.22
CA LYS A 68 -11.87 -1.93 -6.74
C LYS A 68 -10.49 -2.09 -6.13
N LEU A 69 -10.11 -3.34 -5.87
CA LEU A 69 -8.76 -3.68 -5.44
C LEU A 69 -7.88 -3.94 -6.66
N PHE A 70 -6.72 -3.31 -6.67
CA PHE A 70 -5.71 -3.41 -7.71
C PHE A 70 -4.41 -3.98 -7.12
N GLY A 71 -3.99 -5.11 -7.65
CA GLY A 71 -2.94 -5.95 -7.06
C GLY A 71 -3.04 -7.37 -7.59
N LYS A 72 -2.30 -8.33 -7.04
CA LYS A 72 -1.48 -8.30 -5.83
C LYS A 72 -0.03 -7.87 -6.12
N PHE A 73 0.52 -6.96 -5.34
CA PHE A 73 1.95 -6.59 -5.37
C PHE A 73 2.67 -7.07 -4.11
N LYS A 74 3.97 -7.35 -4.20
CA LYS A 74 4.79 -7.55 -3.00
C LYS A 74 5.30 -6.20 -2.50
N ALA A 75 5.34 -6.01 -1.17
CA ALA A 75 5.93 -4.81 -0.58
C ALA A 75 7.37 -4.53 -1.07
N ASP A 76 8.15 -5.60 -1.24
CA ASP A 76 9.53 -5.52 -1.74
C ASP A 76 9.62 -5.06 -3.20
N GLN A 77 8.53 -5.15 -3.96
CA GLN A 77 8.43 -4.67 -5.34
C GLN A 77 8.14 -3.17 -5.40
N ILE A 78 7.55 -2.56 -4.38
CA ILE A 78 7.01 -1.18 -4.48
C ILE A 78 8.06 -0.17 -4.97
N LYS A 79 9.32 -0.30 -4.52
CA LYS A 79 10.42 0.59 -4.92
C LYS A 79 10.75 0.55 -6.42
N ARG A 80 10.39 -0.53 -7.10
CA ARG A 80 10.67 -0.78 -8.51
C ARG A 80 9.39 -0.83 -9.36
N LEU A 81 8.22 -0.56 -8.78
CA LEU A 81 6.99 -0.44 -9.54
C LEU A 81 6.80 0.98 -10.04
N TYR A 82 6.30 1.09 -11.26
CA TYR A 82 5.98 2.35 -11.92
C TYR A 82 4.54 2.32 -12.42
N ILE A 83 3.86 3.47 -12.39
CA ILE A 83 2.54 3.67 -12.96
C ILE A 83 2.68 4.47 -14.27
N ASN A 84 1.92 4.07 -15.28
CA ASN A 84 1.89 4.66 -16.61
C ASN A 84 0.44 4.95 -17.02
N LYS A 85 0.23 6.03 -17.78
CA LYS A 85 -1.04 6.28 -18.50
C LYS A 85 -1.17 5.29 -19.65
N GLY A 86 -2.35 4.73 -19.84
CA GLY A 86 -2.64 3.75 -20.87
C GLY A 86 -2.14 2.35 -20.52
N GLU A 87 -2.19 1.47 -21.50
CA GLU A 87 -1.60 0.14 -21.43
C GLU A 87 -0.28 0.15 -22.18
N VAL A 88 0.82 0.01 -21.45
CA VAL A 88 2.16 -0.07 -22.03
C VAL A 88 2.60 -1.53 -22.17
N GLU A 89 3.50 -1.80 -23.12
CA GLU A 89 4.09 -3.13 -23.29
C GLU A 89 4.93 -3.51 -22.05
N GLY A 90 4.90 -4.78 -21.66
CA GLY A 90 5.59 -5.26 -20.47
C GLY A 90 4.89 -4.91 -19.15
N ASN A 91 3.62 -4.49 -19.20
CA ASN A 91 2.83 -4.29 -17.99
C ASN A 91 2.65 -5.60 -17.21
N ILE A 92 2.66 -5.48 -15.88
CA ILE A 92 2.37 -6.58 -14.96
C ILE A 92 0.94 -6.51 -14.41
N ALA A 93 0.30 -5.35 -14.54
CA ALA A 93 -1.08 -5.13 -14.13
C ALA A 93 -1.67 -3.93 -14.89
N VAL A 94 -2.97 -4.00 -15.17
CA VAL A 94 -3.72 -2.94 -15.85
C VAL A 94 -4.97 -2.61 -15.04
N MET A 95 -5.26 -1.32 -14.92
CA MET A 95 -6.43 -0.81 -14.22
C MET A 95 -7.23 0.09 -15.16
N GLN A 96 -8.53 -0.18 -15.26
CA GLN A 96 -9.47 0.70 -15.93
C GLN A 96 -10.22 1.54 -14.87
N THR A 97 -10.08 2.85 -14.94
CA THR A 97 -10.73 3.83 -14.05
C THR A 97 -11.59 4.81 -14.84
N SER A 98 -12.36 5.67 -14.16
CA SER A 98 -13.05 6.79 -14.79
C SER A 98 -12.09 7.85 -15.36
N PHE A 99 -10.89 7.98 -14.80
CA PHE A 99 -9.82 8.87 -15.26
C PHE A 99 -9.04 8.33 -16.46
N GLY A 100 -9.34 7.09 -16.88
CA GLY A 100 -8.67 6.42 -17.99
C GLY A 100 -8.06 5.07 -17.59
N LYS A 101 -7.33 4.51 -18.55
CA LYS A 101 -6.60 3.25 -18.37
C LYS A 101 -5.21 3.55 -17.82
N PHE A 102 -4.76 2.77 -16.85
CA PHE A 102 -3.43 2.86 -16.26
C PHE A 102 -2.79 1.48 -16.25
N SER A 103 -1.48 1.42 -16.32
CA SER A 103 -0.73 0.17 -16.24
C SER A 103 0.44 0.30 -15.27
N ILE A 104 0.72 -0.80 -14.56
CA ILE A 104 1.90 -0.93 -13.71
C ILE A 104 2.94 -1.76 -14.44
N THR A 105 4.18 -1.28 -14.39
CA THR A 105 5.38 -1.95 -14.90
C THR A 105 6.41 -2.11 -13.78
N GLU A 106 7.38 -3.00 -13.99
CA GLU A 106 8.49 -3.23 -13.06
C GLU A 106 9.79 -2.70 -13.70
N ASN A 107 10.60 -1.97 -12.93
CA ASN A 107 11.91 -1.39 -13.27
C ASN A 107 11.94 -0.27 -14.32
N SER A 108 10.85 -0.02 -15.05
CA SER A 108 10.76 1.08 -16.02
C SER A 108 9.36 1.68 -16.03
N GLY A 109 9.23 2.96 -16.35
CA GLY A 109 7.94 3.64 -16.49
C GLY A 109 8.01 5.13 -16.14
N THR A 110 6.86 5.78 -16.11
CA THR A 110 6.79 7.23 -15.92
C THR A 110 6.88 7.65 -14.46
N ILE A 111 6.02 7.10 -13.59
CA ILE A 111 5.88 7.57 -12.21
C ILE A 111 6.22 6.42 -11.25
N PRO A 112 7.31 6.50 -10.45
CA PRO A 112 7.60 5.49 -9.43
C PRO A 112 6.53 5.46 -8.36
N ILE A 113 5.97 4.28 -8.04
CA ILE A 113 4.94 4.11 -7.00
C ILE A 113 5.46 4.58 -5.63
N ALA A 114 6.75 4.37 -5.36
CA ALA A 114 7.36 4.79 -4.10
C ALA A 114 7.34 6.31 -3.86
N ASN A 115 7.18 7.12 -4.92
CA ASN A 115 7.11 8.58 -4.82
C ASN A 115 5.67 9.10 -4.69
N VAL A 116 4.68 8.22 -4.89
CA VAL A 116 3.27 8.57 -4.82
C VAL A 116 2.89 8.82 -3.37
N ARG A 117 2.35 10.00 -3.08
CA ARG A 117 1.76 10.32 -1.77
C ARG A 117 0.28 10.00 -1.70
N ASN A 118 -0.41 10.14 -2.83
CA ASN A 118 -1.82 9.78 -2.99
C ASN A 118 -2.11 9.48 -4.47
N PHE A 119 -3.09 8.62 -4.74
CA PHE A 119 -3.47 8.30 -6.12
C PHE A 119 -4.08 9.48 -6.87
N ASN A 120 -4.72 10.42 -6.16
CA ASN A 120 -5.30 11.62 -6.77
C ASN A 120 -4.25 12.44 -7.53
N SER A 121 -3.05 12.61 -6.97
CA SER A 121 -1.94 13.31 -7.62
C SER A 121 -1.49 12.64 -8.91
N ILE A 122 -1.60 11.31 -9.01
CA ILE A 122 -1.29 10.59 -10.24
C ILE A 122 -2.36 10.87 -11.30
N PHE A 123 -3.64 10.90 -10.92
CA PHE A 123 -4.72 11.20 -11.86
C PHE A 123 -4.64 12.65 -12.36
N ASP A 124 -4.21 13.58 -11.51
CA ASP A 124 -4.05 15.00 -11.84
C ASP A 124 -2.78 15.29 -12.67
N GLU A 125 -1.62 14.67 -12.36
CA GLU A 125 -0.38 14.83 -13.14
C GLU A 125 -0.46 14.23 -14.55
N VAL A 126 -1.43 13.34 -14.74
CA VAL A 126 -1.61 12.58 -15.97
C VAL A 126 -2.85 13.06 -16.75
N ALA A 127 -3.68 13.95 -16.19
CA ALA A 127 -4.87 14.51 -16.84
C ALA A 127 -4.51 15.42 -18.02
#